data_AF-A0A821YUT8-F1
#
_entry.id   AF-A0A821YUT8-F1
#
_cell.length_a   1.000
_cell.length_b   1.000
_cell.length_c   1.000
_cell.angle_alpha   90.00
_cell.angle_beta   90.00
_cell.angle_gamma   90.00
#
_symmetry.space_group_name_H-M   'P 1'
#
loop_
_entity.id
_entity.type
_entity.pdbx_description
1 polymer ?
#
loop_
_entity_poly.entity_id
_entity_poly.type
_entity_poly.pdbx_seq_one_letter_code
_entity_poly.pdbx_strand_id
1 'polypeptide(L)'
;MSEIDFVRNVSLIIDQESPRTLQNYIIWRFIMSQIDNMPNRFRSIKQEFNKIFREITTERPRTITCATYVNNNMGFAVSKLYINKYIDKDARNQVRTIDEKIGYPDYLASNNVTKLENDYAEYKFDSSYVRNTLIIDQLNAKNNFRLLRKQVDRKTWSDYAPTTVNAFYFALYNDITFPAGFLQPPFFHKDVPKYLNYGGIGVVMGHEITHGFDDLGRHFDKDGNKISWWSNETINEFNKVLGSTSNFIEFDRAFGCKSGQVYLNEE
;
A
#
# COMPACT_ATOMS: atom_id res chain seq x y z
N MET A 1 16.35 12.50 -14.00
CA MET A 1 16.39 13.73 -13.17
C MET A 1 16.57 13.26 -11.73
N SER A 2 17.56 13.76 -10.99
CA SER A 2 17.68 13.37 -9.58
C SER A 2 16.57 14.03 -8.76
N GLU A 3 16.19 13.44 -7.61
CA GLU A 3 15.22 14.05 -6.69
C GLU A 3 15.67 15.45 -6.24
N ILE A 4 16.99 15.66 -6.10
CA ILE A 4 17.58 16.94 -5.75
C ILE A 4 17.33 17.98 -6.84
N ASP A 5 17.52 17.60 -8.11
CA ASP A 5 17.25 18.51 -9.24
C ASP A 5 15.76 18.84 -9.35
N PHE A 6 14.89 17.87 -9.05
CA PHE A 6 13.45 18.11 -8.97
C PHE A 6 13.13 19.17 -7.90
N VAL A 7 13.63 19.02 -6.66
CA VAL A 7 13.39 19.99 -5.59
C VAL A 7 13.94 21.37 -5.92
N ARG A 8 15.14 21.44 -6.53
CA ARG A 8 15.72 22.71 -7.00
C ARG A 8 14.84 23.38 -8.05
N ASN A 9 14.37 22.62 -9.04
CA ASN A 9 13.48 23.15 -10.09
C ASN A 9 12.15 23.63 -9.50
N VAL A 10 11.60 22.92 -8.52
CA VAL A 10 10.39 23.37 -7.81
C VAL A 10 10.64 24.69 -7.08
N SER A 11 11.78 24.86 -6.40
CA SER A 11 12.14 26.13 -5.76
C SER A 11 12.19 27.28 -6.77
N LEU A 12 12.82 27.05 -7.93
CA LEU A 12 12.90 28.07 -8.99
C LEU A 12 11.52 28.48 -9.51
N ILE A 13 10.60 27.52 -9.67
CA ILE A 13 9.21 27.80 -10.09
C ILE A 13 8.49 28.63 -9.01
N ILE A 14 8.65 28.26 -7.74
CA ILE A 14 8.02 28.99 -6.63
C ILE A 14 8.50 30.44 -6.58
N ASP A 15 9.78 30.70 -6.82
CA ASP A 15 10.35 32.05 -6.81
C ASP A 15 9.92 32.89 -8.02
N GLN A 16 9.60 32.25 -9.15
CA GLN A 16 9.19 32.92 -10.40
C GLN A 16 7.69 33.19 -10.47
N GLU A 17 6.88 32.35 -9.86
CA GLU A 17 5.42 32.41 -9.96
C GLU A 17 4.78 33.41 -9.00
N SER A 18 3.62 33.96 -9.40
CA SER A 18 2.90 34.87 -8.52
C SER A 18 2.33 34.13 -7.30
N PRO A 19 2.26 34.77 -6.10
CA PRO A 19 1.63 34.17 -4.93
C PRO A 19 0.19 33.71 -5.18
N ARG A 20 -0.54 34.42 -6.07
CA ARG A 20 -1.91 34.05 -6.46
C ARG A 20 -1.96 32.75 -7.27
N THR A 21 -1.04 32.57 -8.22
CA THR A 21 -0.93 31.33 -9.01
C THR A 21 -0.65 30.15 -8.09
N LEU A 22 0.33 30.29 -7.20
CA LEU A 22 0.71 29.27 -6.22
C LEU A 22 -0.45 28.92 -5.30
N GLN A 23 -1.14 29.93 -4.75
CA GLN A 23 -2.30 29.72 -3.87
C GLN A 23 -3.44 28.99 -4.60
N ASN A 24 -3.77 29.38 -5.83
CA ASN A 24 -4.79 28.72 -6.63
C ASN A 24 -4.44 27.25 -6.87
N TYR A 25 -3.19 26.96 -7.21
CA TYR A 25 -2.71 25.60 -7.40
C TYR A 25 -2.83 24.77 -6.11
N ILE A 26 -2.36 25.30 -4.97
CA ILE A 26 -2.42 24.60 -3.66
C ILE A 26 -3.87 24.32 -3.26
N ILE A 27 -4.75 25.31 -3.38
CA ILE A 27 -6.19 25.15 -3.08
C ILE A 27 -6.81 24.11 -4.01
N TRP A 28 -6.49 24.15 -5.30
CA TRP A 28 -6.98 23.17 -6.27
C TRP A 28 -6.56 21.75 -5.92
N ARG A 29 -5.28 21.53 -5.59
CA ARG A 29 -4.77 20.22 -5.15
C ARG A 29 -5.50 19.73 -3.90
N PHE A 30 -5.73 20.61 -2.93
CA PHE A 30 -6.50 20.29 -1.73
C PHE A 30 -7.94 19.90 -2.06
N ILE A 31 -8.66 20.71 -2.83
CA ILE A 31 -10.05 20.42 -3.24
C ILE A 31 -10.13 19.07 -3.97
N MET A 32 -9.24 18.82 -4.91
CA MET A 32 -9.20 17.57 -5.68
C MET A 32 -8.91 16.35 -4.80
N SER A 33 -8.16 16.51 -3.70
CA SER A 33 -7.94 15.43 -2.72
C SER A 33 -9.18 15.14 -1.87
N GLN A 34 -10.04 16.13 -1.63
CA GLN A 34 -11.20 16.02 -0.75
C GLN A 34 -12.52 15.77 -1.49
N ILE A 35 -12.55 15.92 -2.81
CA ILE A 35 -13.78 15.92 -3.61
C ILE A 35 -14.60 14.62 -3.49
N ASP A 36 -13.95 13.46 -3.31
CA ASP A 36 -14.65 12.17 -3.12
C ASP A 36 -15.36 12.10 -1.76
N ASN A 37 -14.96 12.97 -0.82
CA ASN A 37 -15.59 13.11 0.48
C ASN A 37 -16.72 14.14 0.50
N MET A 38 -16.95 14.86 -0.60
CA MET A 38 -17.94 15.93 -0.69
C MET A 38 -19.34 15.43 -1.12
N PRO A 39 -20.39 16.27 -0.94
CA PRO A 39 -21.72 15.99 -1.48
C PRO A 39 -21.74 15.78 -2.99
N ASN A 40 -22.82 15.16 -3.48
CA ASN A 40 -22.97 14.76 -4.89
C ASN A 40 -22.65 15.90 -5.88
N ARG A 41 -23.11 17.12 -5.61
CA ARG A 41 -22.87 18.29 -6.49
C ARG A 41 -21.41 18.54 -6.86
N PHE A 42 -20.46 18.15 -6.01
CA PHE A 42 -19.02 18.29 -6.29
C PHE A 42 -18.46 17.04 -6.98
N ARG A 43 -18.89 15.86 -6.53
CA ARG A 43 -18.49 14.58 -7.12
C ARG A 43 -18.95 14.44 -8.57
N SER A 44 -20.13 14.95 -8.91
CA SER A 44 -20.65 14.95 -10.29
C SER A 44 -19.74 15.72 -11.25
N ILE A 45 -19.13 16.84 -10.80
CA ILE A 45 -18.17 17.61 -11.60
C ILE A 45 -16.91 16.78 -11.88
N LYS A 46 -16.35 16.11 -10.86
CA LYS A 46 -15.23 15.17 -11.07
C LYS A 46 -15.63 14.02 -12.00
N GLN A 47 -16.88 13.57 -11.94
CA GLN A 47 -17.35 12.48 -12.80
C GLN A 47 -17.41 12.89 -14.27
N GLU A 48 -17.78 14.13 -14.58
CA GLU A 48 -17.68 14.66 -15.96
C GLU A 48 -16.24 14.66 -16.47
N PHE A 49 -15.29 15.08 -15.62
CA PHE A 49 -13.86 15.01 -15.94
C PHE A 49 -13.39 13.56 -16.15
N ASN A 50 -13.75 12.63 -15.26
CA ASN A 50 -13.35 11.22 -15.36
C ASN A 50 -13.96 10.51 -16.57
N LYS A 51 -15.15 10.92 -17.03
CA LYS A 51 -15.77 10.38 -18.24
C LYS A 51 -14.90 10.65 -19.48
N ILE A 52 -14.25 11.80 -19.52
CA ILE A 52 -13.37 12.18 -20.64
C ILE A 52 -11.98 11.60 -20.43
N PHE A 53 -11.41 11.79 -19.23
CA PHE A 53 -10.00 11.47 -18.98
C PHE A 53 -9.74 9.97 -18.76
N ARG A 54 -10.69 9.24 -18.18
CA ARG A 54 -10.55 7.81 -17.82
C ARG A 54 -11.57 6.91 -18.51
N GLU A 55 -12.46 7.47 -19.33
CA GLU A 55 -13.59 6.76 -19.95
C GLU A 55 -14.53 6.09 -18.93
N ILE A 56 -14.49 6.52 -17.66
CA ILE A 56 -15.33 5.98 -16.60
C ILE A 56 -16.66 6.73 -16.61
N THR A 57 -17.74 6.05 -16.97
CA THR A 57 -19.07 6.66 -17.13
C THR A 57 -19.90 6.67 -15.86
N THR A 58 -19.62 5.79 -14.90
CA THR A 58 -20.39 5.64 -13.67
C THR A 58 -19.55 5.88 -12.42
N GLU A 59 -20.19 6.40 -11.37
CA GLU A 59 -19.53 6.57 -10.08
C GLU A 59 -19.50 5.24 -9.31
N ARG A 60 -18.40 5.01 -8.58
CA ARG A 60 -18.31 3.90 -7.63
C ARG A 60 -19.41 4.00 -6.55
N PRO A 61 -20.12 2.90 -6.22
CA PRO A 61 -21.15 2.92 -5.19
C PRO A 61 -20.64 3.47 -3.85
N ARG A 62 -21.43 4.35 -3.22
CA ARG A 62 -21.06 5.02 -1.97
C ARG A 62 -20.77 4.05 -0.83
N THR A 63 -21.47 2.93 -0.76
CA THR A 63 -21.24 1.88 0.24
C THR A 63 -19.82 1.33 0.15
N ILE A 64 -19.36 1.05 -1.06
CA ILE A 64 -18.01 0.55 -1.31
C ILE A 64 -16.97 1.64 -1.03
N THR A 65 -17.23 2.88 -1.47
CA THR A 65 -16.33 4.02 -1.21
C THR A 65 -16.15 4.26 0.29
N CYS A 66 -17.23 4.30 1.07
CA CYS A 66 -17.16 4.48 2.52
C CYS A 66 -16.49 3.31 3.23
N ALA A 67 -16.80 2.06 2.84
CA ALA A 67 -16.16 0.88 3.42
C ALA A 67 -14.64 0.88 3.15
N THR A 68 -14.24 1.22 1.93
CA THR A 68 -12.82 1.37 1.55
C THR A 68 -12.16 2.48 2.37
N TYR A 69 -12.81 3.63 2.51
CA TYR A 69 -12.27 4.76 3.25
C TYR A 69 -12.00 4.43 4.72
N VAL A 70 -12.95 3.76 5.39
CA VAL A 70 -12.77 3.33 6.78
C VAL A 70 -11.69 2.25 6.88
N ASN A 71 -11.63 1.30 5.93
CA ASN A 71 -10.58 0.29 5.91
C ASN A 71 -9.18 0.88 5.73
N ASN A 72 -9.03 1.90 4.90
CA ASN A 72 -7.73 2.55 4.66
C ASN A 72 -7.22 3.37 5.85
N ASN A 73 -8.13 3.90 6.68
CA ASN A 73 -7.76 4.76 7.81
C ASN A 73 -7.85 4.06 9.18
N MET A 74 -8.66 3.02 9.28
CA MET A 74 -8.91 2.26 10.52
C MET A 74 -8.82 0.75 10.26
N GLY A 75 -7.91 0.36 9.39
CA GLY A 75 -7.79 -1.01 8.87
C GLY A 75 -7.67 -2.09 9.92
N PHE A 76 -6.93 -1.85 11.00
CA PHE A 76 -6.78 -2.81 12.09
C PHE A 76 -8.08 -2.99 12.91
N ALA A 77 -8.84 -1.92 13.12
CA ALA A 77 -10.16 -2.00 13.75
C ALA A 77 -11.17 -2.74 12.86
N VAL A 78 -11.20 -2.45 11.56
CA VAL A 78 -12.04 -3.19 10.60
C VAL A 78 -11.62 -4.66 10.53
N SER A 79 -10.31 -4.93 10.57
CA SER A 79 -9.76 -6.28 10.56
C SER A 79 -10.17 -7.08 11.80
N LYS A 80 -10.24 -6.46 12.99
CA LYS A 80 -10.78 -7.13 14.19
C LYS A 80 -12.20 -7.66 13.94
N LEU A 81 -13.06 -6.86 13.30
CA LEU A 81 -14.42 -7.26 12.95
C LEU A 81 -14.43 -8.38 11.89
N TYR A 82 -13.58 -8.25 10.87
CA TYR A 82 -13.45 -9.25 9.81
C TYR A 82 -12.99 -10.61 10.36
N ILE A 83 -11.92 -10.63 11.16
CA ILE A 83 -11.34 -11.84 11.77
C ILE A 83 -12.38 -12.55 12.64
N ASN A 84 -13.10 -11.81 13.47
CA ASN A 84 -14.14 -12.37 14.34
C ASN A 84 -15.29 -13.00 13.54
N LYS A 85 -15.59 -12.47 12.35
CA LYS A 85 -16.74 -12.90 11.54
C LYS A 85 -16.41 -14.02 10.54
N TYR A 86 -15.25 -13.96 9.91
CA TYR A 86 -14.94 -14.77 8.72
C TYR A 86 -13.84 -15.80 8.92
N ILE A 87 -12.98 -15.65 9.94
CA ILE A 87 -11.88 -16.59 10.17
C ILE A 87 -12.29 -17.57 11.27
N ASP A 88 -12.25 -18.87 10.99
CA ASP A 88 -12.63 -19.91 11.94
C ASP A 88 -11.62 -20.07 13.09
N LYS A 89 -12.05 -20.68 14.20
CA LYS A 89 -11.23 -20.78 15.43
C LYS A 89 -9.93 -21.57 15.20
N ASP A 90 -9.95 -22.59 14.34
CA ASP A 90 -8.79 -23.44 14.10
C ASP A 90 -7.76 -22.72 13.23
N ALA A 91 -8.22 -22.02 12.19
CA ALA A 91 -7.38 -21.11 11.40
C ALA A 91 -6.75 -20.02 12.28
N ARG A 92 -7.51 -19.46 13.24
CA ARG A 92 -6.96 -18.50 14.20
C ARG A 92 -5.86 -19.09 15.09
N ASN A 93 -5.99 -20.34 15.51
CA ASN A 93 -4.96 -21.01 16.32
C ASN A 93 -3.71 -21.31 15.49
N GLN A 94 -3.88 -21.71 14.21
CA GLN A 94 -2.77 -22.00 13.32
C GLN A 94 -1.92 -20.75 13.05
N VAL A 95 -2.55 -19.62 12.71
CA VAL A 95 -1.84 -18.35 12.42
C VAL A 95 -0.97 -17.90 13.60
N ARG A 96 -1.43 -18.08 14.85
CA ARG A 96 -0.71 -17.70 16.07
C ARG A 96 0.59 -18.49 16.34
N THR A 97 0.85 -19.54 15.58
CA THR A 97 2.06 -20.37 15.74
C THR A 97 3.17 -20.02 14.76
N ILE A 98 2.95 -19.05 13.87
CA ILE A 98 3.88 -18.65 12.83
C ILE A 98 4.57 -17.36 13.26
N ASP A 99 5.91 -17.36 13.29
CA ASP A 99 6.72 -16.18 13.64
C ASP A 99 6.81 -15.14 12.49
N GLU A 100 6.26 -15.45 11.32
CA GLU A 100 6.19 -14.58 10.14
C GLU A 100 4.88 -13.77 10.11
N LYS A 101 4.84 -12.62 9.43
CA LYS A 101 3.63 -11.75 9.35
C LYS A 101 2.57 -12.31 8.39
N ILE A 102 2.02 -13.47 8.76
CA ILE A 102 1.00 -14.20 8.02
C ILE A 102 -0.36 -14.00 8.72
N GLY A 103 -1.38 -13.64 7.94
CA GLY A 103 -2.73 -13.37 8.42
C GLY A 103 -2.88 -12.00 9.07
N TYR A 104 -2.68 -11.93 10.38
CA TYR A 104 -2.93 -10.73 11.18
C TYR A 104 -2.15 -10.77 12.51
N PRO A 105 -1.92 -9.63 13.18
CA PRO A 105 -1.24 -9.64 14.47
C PRO A 105 -2.09 -10.30 15.56
N ASP A 106 -1.44 -11.11 16.41
CA ASP A 106 -2.07 -11.90 17.48
C ASP A 106 -3.06 -11.15 18.36
N TYR A 107 -2.78 -9.88 18.67
CA TYR A 107 -3.67 -9.08 19.53
C TYR A 107 -5.06 -8.90 18.91
N LEU A 108 -5.21 -8.97 17.57
CA LEU A 108 -6.50 -8.92 16.90
C LEU A 108 -7.32 -10.20 17.08
N ALA A 109 -6.70 -11.37 17.30
CA ALA A 109 -7.44 -12.59 17.67
C ALA A 109 -7.87 -12.58 19.14
N SER A 110 -7.23 -11.77 19.98
CA SER A 110 -7.56 -11.68 21.40
C SER A 110 -8.89 -10.96 21.66
N ASN A 111 -9.49 -11.19 22.84
CA ASN A 111 -10.62 -10.39 23.32
C ASN A 111 -10.17 -9.05 23.93
N ASN A 112 -8.86 -8.84 24.11
CA ASN A 112 -8.30 -7.61 24.63
C ASN A 112 -8.20 -6.57 23.51
N VAL A 113 -9.01 -5.51 23.61
CA VAL A 113 -9.06 -4.42 22.64
C VAL A 113 -8.26 -3.19 23.07
N THR A 114 -7.61 -3.20 24.23
CA THR A 114 -6.94 -2.02 24.81
C THR A 114 -5.91 -1.41 23.86
N LYS A 115 -5.15 -2.22 23.11
CA LYS A 115 -4.22 -1.69 22.11
C LYS A 115 -4.96 -0.90 21.03
N LEU A 116 -6.02 -1.46 20.45
CA LEU A 116 -6.82 -0.77 19.43
C LEU A 116 -7.48 0.49 19.97
N GLU A 117 -8.04 0.42 21.18
CA GLU A 117 -8.65 1.58 21.84
C GLU A 117 -7.63 2.71 22.03
N ASN A 118 -6.40 2.37 22.41
CA ASN A 118 -5.30 3.34 22.54
C ASN A 118 -4.85 3.89 21.18
N ASP A 119 -4.69 3.02 20.16
CA ASP A 119 -4.30 3.41 18.81
C ASP A 119 -5.30 4.42 18.22
N TYR A 120 -6.60 4.25 18.51
CA TYR A 120 -7.69 5.09 18.00
C TYR A 120 -8.26 6.09 19.04
N ALA A 121 -7.61 6.30 20.19
CA ALA A 121 -8.17 7.10 21.29
C ALA A 121 -8.45 8.57 20.91
N GLU A 122 -7.59 9.15 20.07
CA GLU A 122 -7.69 10.54 19.58
C GLU A 122 -8.72 10.72 18.44
N TYR A 123 -9.24 9.62 17.86
CA TYR A 123 -10.22 9.70 16.77
C TYR A 123 -11.61 9.99 17.36
N LYS A 124 -12.02 11.26 17.32
CA LYS A 124 -13.34 11.72 17.75
C LYS A 124 -14.14 12.20 16.54
N PHE A 125 -15.23 11.49 16.25
CA PHE A 125 -16.07 11.76 15.09
C PHE A 125 -17.41 12.36 15.50
N ASP A 126 -17.94 13.24 14.65
CA ASP A 126 -19.29 13.79 14.76
C ASP A 126 -20.15 13.39 13.53
N SER A 127 -21.32 14.01 13.36
CA SER A 127 -22.22 13.72 12.24
C SER A 127 -21.73 14.26 10.88
N SER A 128 -20.72 15.14 10.87
CA SER A 128 -20.16 15.74 9.66
C SER A 128 -19.09 14.85 9.06
N TYR A 129 -19.46 14.12 8.00
CA TYR A 129 -18.53 13.24 7.28
C TYR A 129 -17.27 13.98 6.80
N VAL A 130 -17.39 15.16 6.19
CA VAL A 130 -16.25 15.95 5.70
C VAL A 130 -15.35 16.41 6.85
N ARG A 131 -15.91 16.77 8.02
CA ARG A 131 -15.09 17.13 9.17
C ARG A 131 -14.32 15.91 9.69
N ASN A 132 -14.97 14.75 9.74
CA ASN A 132 -14.34 13.51 10.16
C ASN A 132 -13.18 13.12 9.24
N THR A 133 -13.30 13.33 7.93
CA THR A 133 -12.18 13.05 6.99
C THR A 133 -10.99 13.95 7.26
N LEU A 134 -11.22 15.24 7.50
CA LEU A 134 -10.16 16.19 7.86
C LEU A 134 -9.50 15.88 9.21
N ILE A 135 -10.29 15.42 10.20
CA ILE A 135 -9.76 14.99 11.50
C ILE A 135 -8.81 13.79 11.31
N ILE A 136 -9.21 12.82 10.48
CA ILE A 136 -8.38 11.65 10.16
C ILE A 136 -7.07 12.09 9.49
N ASP A 137 -7.14 12.95 8.46
CA ASP A 137 -5.95 13.46 7.76
C ASP A 137 -4.97 14.15 8.73
N GLN A 138 -5.50 14.97 9.65
CA GLN A 138 -4.69 15.65 10.67
C GLN A 138 -4.04 14.66 11.64
N LEU A 139 -4.78 13.66 12.12
CA LEU A 139 -4.27 12.65 13.05
C LEU A 139 -3.21 11.77 12.39
N ASN A 140 -3.42 11.34 11.15
CA ASN A 140 -2.46 10.57 10.38
C ASN A 140 -1.14 11.35 10.21
N ALA A 141 -1.22 12.63 9.81
CA ALA A 141 -0.04 13.50 9.71
C ALA A 141 0.67 13.65 11.07
N LYS A 142 -0.08 13.94 12.14
CA LYS A 142 0.47 14.09 13.50
C LYS A 142 1.14 12.81 13.99
N ASN A 143 0.56 11.65 13.74
CA ASN A 143 1.11 10.35 14.10
C ASN A 143 2.41 10.06 13.34
N ASN A 144 2.45 10.34 12.04
CA ASN A 144 3.67 10.21 11.24
C ASN A 144 4.80 11.10 11.79
N PHE A 145 4.52 12.36 12.14
CA PHE A 145 5.53 13.26 12.72
C PHE A 145 6.02 12.79 14.10
N ARG A 146 5.19 12.12 14.90
CA ARG A 146 5.57 11.56 16.22
C ARG A 146 6.59 10.42 16.10
N LEU A 147 6.78 9.83 14.92
CA LEU A 147 7.73 8.74 14.69
C LEU A 147 9.16 9.23 14.48
N LEU A 148 9.38 10.50 14.10
CA LEU A 148 10.69 11.03 13.65
C LEU A 148 11.87 10.79 14.61
N ARG A 149 11.61 10.64 15.91
CA ARG A 149 12.64 10.45 16.95
C ARG A 149 12.51 9.12 17.69
N LYS A 150 11.65 8.23 17.20
CA LYS A 150 11.47 6.90 17.79
C LYS A 150 12.35 5.90 17.05
N GLN A 151 12.78 4.87 17.77
CA GLN A 151 13.38 3.72 17.12
C GLN A 151 12.31 2.97 16.32
N VAL A 152 12.72 2.46 15.17
CA VAL A 152 11.87 1.65 14.29
C VAL A 152 11.63 0.31 14.96
N ASP A 153 10.36 0.00 15.24
CA ASP A 153 9.96 -1.33 15.69
C ASP A 153 9.68 -2.23 14.48
N ARG A 154 10.65 -3.08 14.14
CA ARG A 154 10.60 -4.01 13.00
C ARG A 154 9.53 -5.09 13.13
N LYS A 155 9.04 -5.34 14.36
CA LYS A 155 7.94 -6.29 14.61
C LYS A 155 6.56 -5.69 14.36
N THR A 156 6.48 -4.37 14.14
CA THR A 156 5.23 -3.71 13.79
C THR A 156 4.72 -4.26 12.46
N TRP A 157 3.44 -4.61 12.42
CA TRP A 157 2.80 -4.97 11.17
C TRP A 157 2.80 -3.80 10.21
N SER A 158 2.91 -4.08 8.91
CA SER A 158 2.89 -3.07 7.85
C SER A 158 1.66 -2.16 7.97
N ASP A 159 1.72 -0.98 7.34
CA ASP A 159 0.61 -0.01 7.30
C ASP A 159 -0.66 -0.55 6.59
N TYR A 160 -0.60 -1.73 5.99
CA TYR A 160 -1.74 -2.38 5.35
C TYR A 160 -2.60 -3.16 6.33
N ALA A 161 -3.91 -3.00 6.16
CA ALA A 161 -4.91 -3.71 6.95
C ALA A 161 -4.84 -5.23 6.69
N PRO A 162 -5.00 -6.09 7.70
CA PRO A 162 -5.13 -7.54 7.49
C PRO A 162 -6.28 -7.98 6.57
N THR A 163 -7.27 -7.12 6.32
CA THR A 163 -8.36 -7.33 5.33
C THR A 163 -7.92 -7.14 3.88
N THR A 164 -6.71 -6.64 3.64
CA THR A 164 -6.19 -6.35 2.30
C THR A 164 -6.07 -7.64 1.48
N VAL A 165 -6.47 -7.59 0.22
CA VAL A 165 -6.31 -8.70 -0.74
C VAL A 165 -5.09 -8.42 -1.61
N ASN A 166 -3.92 -8.53 -0.99
CA ASN A 166 -2.62 -8.38 -1.64
C ASN A 166 -1.53 -9.03 -0.78
N ALA A 167 -0.32 -9.16 -1.28
CA ALA A 167 0.89 -9.48 -0.51
C ALA A 167 1.94 -8.39 -0.72
N PHE A 168 2.94 -8.34 0.16
CA PHE A 168 3.94 -7.27 0.13
C PHE A 168 5.31 -7.74 0.63
N TYR A 169 6.37 -7.28 -0.02
CA TYR A 169 7.73 -7.24 0.49
C TYR A 169 8.15 -5.82 0.88
N PHE A 170 8.80 -5.67 2.03
CA PHE A 170 9.32 -4.40 2.50
C PHE A 170 10.83 -4.42 2.66
N ALA A 171 11.57 -3.85 1.71
CA ALA A 171 13.04 -3.86 1.72
C ALA A 171 13.67 -3.25 2.99
N LEU A 172 13.07 -2.19 3.56
CA LEU A 172 13.57 -1.55 4.78
C LEU A 172 13.46 -2.45 6.03
N TYR A 173 12.50 -3.37 6.04
CA TYR A 173 12.29 -4.32 7.12
C TYR A 173 12.85 -5.70 6.80
N ASN A 174 13.18 -5.95 5.52
CA ASN A 174 13.50 -7.26 4.94
C ASN A 174 12.46 -8.30 5.39
N ASP A 175 11.20 -8.05 5.06
CA ASP A 175 10.05 -8.77 5.58
C ASP A 175 8.95 -8.92 4.53
N ILE A 176 8.22 -10.02 4.61
CA ILE A 176 7.10 -10.36 3.72
C ILE A 176 5.83 -10.46 4.56
N THR A 177 4.77 -9.80 4.11
CA THR A 177 3.47 -9.82 4.78
C THR A 177 2.40 -10.43 3.89
N PHE A 178 1.67 -11.41 4.43
CA PHE A 178 0.50 -12.02 3.80
C PHE A 178 -0.76 -11.74 4.63
N PRO A 179 -1.46 -10.63 4.42
CA PRO A 179 -2.73 -10.31 5.07
C PRO A 179 -3.76 -11.45 4.99
N ALA A 180 -4.59 -11.60 6.00
CA ALA A 180 -5.64 -12.63 6.02
C ALA A 180 -6.66 -12.49 4.88
N GLY A 181 -6.91 -11.27 4.39
CA GLY A 181 -7.74 -11.04 3.21
C GLY A 181 -7.17 -11.66 1.95
N PHE A 182 -5.87 -11.90 1.87
CA PHE A 182 -5.24 -12.59 0.74
C PHE A 182 -5.34 -14.11 0.83
N LEU A 183 -5.43 -14.67 2.05
CA LEU A 183 -5.43 -16.11 2.33
C LEU A 183 -6.80 -16.78 2.07
N GLN A 184 -7.31 -16.66 0.84
CA GLN A 184 -8.59 -17.22 0.41
C GLN A 184 -8.51 -17.76 -1.04
N PRO A 185 -9.49 -18.57 -1.49
CA PRO A 185 -9.57 -18.97 -2.89
C PRO A 185 -9.61 -17.75 -3.84
N PRO A 186 -8.97 -17.83 -5.02
CA PRO A 186 -8.30 -19.00 -5.60
C PRO A 186 -6.85 -19.20 -5.11
N PHE A 187 -6.31 -18.31 -4.28
CA PHE A 187 -4.89 -18.33 -3.92
C PHE A 187 -4.55 -19.41 -2.89
N PHE A 188 -5.39 -19.61 -1.88
CA PHE A 188 -5.17 -20.61 -0.85
C PHE A 188 -6.47 -21.23 -0.33
N HIS A 189 -6.45 -22.55 -0.15
CA HIS A 189 -7.44 -23.25 0.67
C HIS A 189 -6.83 -24.51 1.28
N LYS A 190 -7.18 -24.85 2.53
CA LYS A 190 -6.61 -26.03 3.20
C LYS A 190 -7.07 -27.37 2.58
N ASP A 191 -8.30 -27.39 2.06
CA ASP A 191 -8.94 -28.61 1.54
C ASP A 191 -8.73 -28.82 0.03
N VAL A 192 -7.89 -28.01 -0.63
CA VAL A 192 -7.55 -28.22 -2.05
C VAL A 192 -6.21 -28.97 -2.20
N PRO A 193 -6.00 -29.68 -3.33
CA PRO A 193 -4.72 -30.31 -3.60
C PRO A 193 -3.55 -29.34 -3.52
N LYS A 194 -2.42 -29.81 -2.97
CA LYS A 194 -1.22 -28.98 -2.75
C LYS A 194 -0.75 -28.25 -4.00
N TYR A 195 -0.85 -28.86 -5.19
CA TYR A 195 -0.42 -28.25 -6.44
C TYR A 195 -1.21 -26.96 -6.78
N LEU A 196 -2.48 -26.86 -6.37
CA LEU A 196 -3.26 -25.63 -6.53
C LEU A 196 -2.75 -24.54 -5.58
N ASN A 197 -2.43 -24.90 -4.33
CA ASN A 197 -1.82 -23.95 -3.39
C ASN A 197 -0.42 -23.51 -3.86
N TYR A 198 0.40 -24.42 -4.42
CA TYR A 198 1.69 -24.05 -5.02
C TYR A 198 1.55 -23.11 -6.21
N GLY A 199 0.54 -23.33 -7.07
CA GLY A 199 0.26 -22.45 -8.21
C GLY A 199 -0.41 -21.12 -7.84
N GLY A 200 -1.12 -21.06 -6.71
CA GLY A 200 -1.73 -19.86 -6.16
C GLY A 200 -0.77 -19.13 -5.23
N ILE A 201 -0.94 -19.33 -3.92
CA ILE A 201 -0.12 -18.66 -2.90
C ILE A 201 1.38 -18.97 -3.03
N GLY A 202 1.79 -20.14 -3.51
CA GLY A 202 3.20 -20.48 -3.68
C GLY A 202 3.91 -19.60 -4.70
N VAL A 203 3.25 -19.26 -5.81
CA VAL A 203 3.79 -18.32 -6.81
C VAL A 203 3.91 -16.92 -6.22
N VAL A 204 2.91 -16.47 -5.47
CA VAL A 204 2.94 -15.14 -4.83
C VAL A 204 4.00 -15.08 -3.72
N MET A 205 4.19 -16.15 -2.95
CA MET A 205 5.31 -16.26 -2.01
C MET A 205 6.67 -16.13 -2.71
N GLY A 206 6.84 -16.82 -3.85
CA GLY A 206 8.03 -16.67 -4.67
C GLY A 206 8.22 -15.23 -5.17
N HIS A 207 7.15 -14.59 -5.63
CA HIS A 207 7.14 -13.21 -6.10
C HIS A 207 7.59 -12.21 -5.01
N GLU A 208 7.01 -12.28 -3.81
CA GLU A 208 7.41 -11.39 -2.71
C GLU A 208 8.86 -11.62 -2.27
N ILE A 209 9.34 -12.88 -2.27
CA ILE A 209 10.76 -13.18 -1.99
C ILE A 209 11.66 -12.54 -3.06
N THR A 210 11.26 -12.59 -4.34
CA THR A 210 12.06 -12.02 -5.44
C THR A 210 12.18 -10.51 -5.37
N HIS A 211 11.24 -9.80 -4.74
CA HIS A 211 11.39 -8.36 -4.49
C HIS A 211 12.57 -8.01 -3.57
N GLY A 212 13.12 -8.97 -2.81
CA GLY A 212 14.38 -8.76 -2.10
C GLY A 212 15.61 -8.68 -2.99
N PHE A 213 15.49 -9.06 -4.27
CA PHE A 213 16.61 -9.22 -5.19
C PHE A 213 16.37 -8.59 -6.56
N ASP A 214 15.24 -7.91 -6.76
CA ASP A 214 14.93 -7.16 -7.96
C ASP A 214 15.82 -5.91 -8.08
N ASP A 215 15.54 -5.06 -9.08
CA ASP A 215 16.37 -3.89 -9.36
C ASP A 215 16.37 -2.84 -8.24
N LEU A 216 15.35 -2.81 -7.38
CA LEU A 216 15.30 -1.95 -6.19
C LEU A 216 15.78 -2.66 -4.93
N GLY A 217 15.28 -3.86 -4.64
CA GLY A 217 15.51 -4.65 -3.44
C GLY A 217 16.96 -5.06 -3.24
N ARG A 218 17.69 -5.37 -4.33
CA ARG A 218 19.11 -5.71 -4.27
C ARG A 218 20.00 -4.63 -3.64
N HIS A 219 19.51 -3.40 -3.55
CA HIS A 219 20.23 -2.29 -2.92
C HIS A 219 20.15 -2.30 -1.39
N PHE A 220 19.41 -3.25 -0.80
CA PHE A 220 19.23 -3.38 0.64
C PHE A 220 19.87 -4.67 1.14
N ASP A 221 20.60 -4.59 2.25
CA ASP A 221 21.17 -5.77 2.90
C ASP A 221 20.13 -6.53 3.73
N LYS A 222 20.56 -7.62 4.37
CA LYS A 222 19.72 -8.45 5.24
C LYS A 222 19.06 -7.69 6.41
N ASP A 223 19.61 -6.53 6.78
CA ASP A 223 19.12 -5.68 7.87
C ASP A 223 18.32 -4.48 7.31
N GLY A 224 18.05 -4.44 6.00
CA GLY A 224 17.30 -3.38 5.33
C GLY A 224 18.08 -2.07 5.17
N ASN A 225 19.41 -2.09 5.28
CA ASN A 225 20.24 -0.91 5.04
C ASN A 225 20.53 -0.78 3.55
N LYS A 226 20.42 0.44 3.01
CA LYS A 226 20.75 0.72 1.61
C LYS A 226 22.27 0.72 1.39
N ILE A 227 22.83 -0.42 1.01
CA ILE A 227 24.27 -0.62 0.75
C ILE A 227 24.50 -1.48 -0.50
N SER A 228 25.61 -1.27 -1.19
CA SER A 228 26.02 -2.17 -2.29
C SER A 228 26.76 -3.37 -1.71
N TRP A 229 26.06 -4.50 -1.55
CA TRP A 229 26.61 -5.73 -0.95
C TRP A 229 26.97 -6.80 -1.99
N TRP A 230 26.65 -6.59 -3.27
CA TRP A 230 27.08 -7.44 -4.38
C TRP A 230 28.45 -7.06 -4.92
N SER A 231 29.15 -8.06 -5.47
CA SER A 231 30.36 -7.85 -6.28
C SER A 231 30.02 -7.11 -7.58
N ASN A 232 30.99 -6.40 -8.15
CA ASN A 232 30.81 -5.71 -9.43
C ASN A 232 30.48 -6.71 -10.55
N GLU A 233 31.06 -7.91 -10.50
CA GLU A 233 30.81 -9.01 -11.42
C GLU A 233 29.34 -9.43 -11.36
N THR A 234 28.79 -9.65 -10.17
CA THR A 234 27.38 -10.00 -9.97
C THR A 234 26.45 -8.90 -10.49
N ILE A 235 26.75 -7.63 -10.18
CA ILE A 235 25.96 -6.49 -10.65
C ILE A 235 25.95 -6.43 -12.18
N ASN A 236 27.09 -6.65 -12.83
CA ASN A 236 27.20 -6.64 -14.28
C ASN A 236 26.38 -7.77 -14.93
N GLU A 237 26.43 -8.99 -14.39
CA GLU A 237 25.61 -10.09 -14.90
C GLU A 237 24.11 -9.85 -14.66
N PHE A 238 23.74 -9.35 -13.48
CA PHE A 238 22.36 -9.01 -13.18
C PHE A 238 21.79 -7.97 -14.14
N ASN A 239 22.55 -6.91 -14.44
CA ASN A 239 22.15 -5.87 -15.38
C ASN A 239 21.93 -6.41 -16.81
N LYS A 240 22.68 -7.45 -17.24
CA LYS A 240 22.44 -8.10 -18.54
C LYS A 240 21.11 -8.84 -18.57
N VAL A 241 20.77 -9.52 -17.47
CA VAL A 241 19.49 -10.22 -17.32
C VAL A 241 18.36 -9.19 -17.31
N LEU A 242 18.46 -8.12 -16.52
CA LEU A 242 17.48 -7.03 -16.51
C LEU A 242 17.25 -6.43 -17.90
N GLY A 243 18.32 -6.16 -18.66
CA GLY A 243 18.20 -5.65 -20.02
C GLY A 243 17.43 -6.61 -20.94
N SER A 244 17.66 -7.91 -20.80
CA SER A 244 16.94 -8.93 -21.59
C SER A 244 15.46 -9.01 -21.19
N THR A 245 15.15 -8.96 -19.89
CA THR A 245 13.78 -8.94 -19.37
C THR A 245 13.01 -7.71 -19.83
N SER A 246 13.64 -6.52 -19.75
CA SER A 246 13.03 -5.27 -20.23
C SER A 246 12.65 -5.37 -21.71
N ASN A 247 13.53 -5.93 -22.54
CA ASN A 247 13.26 -6.10 -23.97
C ASN A 247 12.11 -7.09 -24.22
N PHE A 248 12.03 -8.16 -23.43
CA PHE A 248 10.94 -9.13 -23.50
C PHE A 248 9.59 -8.49 -23.15
N ILE A 249 9.51 -7.74 -22.04
CA ILE A 249 8.29 -7.01 -21.64
C ILE A 249 7.87 -6.01 -22.71
N GLU A 250 8.83 -5.31 -23.31
CA GLU A 250 8.55 -4.35 -24.38
C GLU A 250 8.02 -5.03 -25.65
N PHE A 251 8.33 -6.30 -25.88
CA PHE A 251 7.88 -7.07 -27.05
C PHE A 251 6.44 -7.59 -26.92
N ASP A 252 5.97 -7.94 -25.71
CA ASP A 252 4.67 -8.58 -25.44
C ASP A 252 3.45 -7.61 -25.49
N ARG A 253 3.44 -6.66 -26.45
CA ARG A 253 2.50 -5.52 -26.48
C ARG A 253 1.05 -5.91 -26.78
N ALA A 254 0.32 -6.37 -25.77
CA ALA A 254 -1.14 -6.42 -25.78
C ALA A 254 -1.80 -5.11 -25.28
N PHE A 255 -1.07 -4.21 -24.60
CA PHE A 255 -1.67 -3.06 -23.89
C PHE A 255 -1.01 -1.67 -24.09
N GLY A 256 -0.17 -1.49 -25.12
CA GLY A 256 0.35 -0.15 -25.45
C GLY A 256 1.46 0.40 -24.53
N CYS A 257 2.21 -0.48 -23.86
CA CYS A 257 3.35 -0.11 -23.03
C CYS A 257 4.43 0.66 -23.81
N LYS A 258 4.92 1.77 -23.25
CA LYS A 258 5.94 2.65 -23.87
C LYS A 258 7.39 2.30 -23.51
N SER A 259 7.62 1.49 -22.48
CA SER A 259 8.96 0.99 -22.09
C SER A 259 8.83 -0.19 -21.12
N GLY A 260 9.56 -1.28 -21.36
CA GLY A 260 9.62 -2.43 -20.44
C GLY A 260 10.37 -2.11 -19.14
N GLN A 261 11.15 -1.03 -19.09
CA GLN A 261 11.89 -0.63 -17.89
C GLN A 261 10.99 -0.23 -16.72
N VAL A 262 9.78 0.27 -17.02
CA VAL A 262 8.83 0.71 -15.98
C VAL A 262 8.29 -0.47 -15.17
N TYR A 263 8.33 -1.67 -15.73
CA TYR A 263 7.71 -2.88 -15.19
C TYR A 263 8.74 -3.89 -14.68
N LEU A 264 10.03 -3.53 -14.58
CA LEU A 264 11.08 -4.47 -14.16
C LEU A 264 10.96 -4.93 -12.69
N ASN A 265 10.44 -4.05 -11.84
CA ASN A 265 10.30 -4.26 -10.39
C ASN A 265 8.87 -4.65 -9.96
N GLU A 266 7.91 -4.54 -10.87
CA GLU A 266 6.44 -4.58 -10.72
C GLU A 266 5.85 -3.90 -9.45
N GLU A 267 5.59 -2.59 -9.58
CA GLU A 267 4.47 -1.82 -8.99
C GLU A 267 3.64 -1.17 -10.11
#